data_AF-A0A1F8R546-F1
#
_entry.id   AF-A0A1F8R546-F1
#
_cell.length_a   1.000
_cell.length_b   1.000
_cell.length_c   1.000
_cell.angle_alpha   90.00
_cell.angle_beta   90.00
_cell.angle_gamma   90.00
#
_symmetry.space_group_name_H-M   'P 1'
#
loop_
_entity.id
_entity.type
_entity.pdbx_description
1 polymer ?
#
loop_
_entity_poly.entity_id
_entity_poly.type
_entity_poly.pdbx_seq_one_letter_code
_entity_poly.pdbx_strand_id
1 'polypeptide(L)'
;MAISLMEAFEESKRIALARLRQMPPTLMVFGEQYLRELDAIFGPDPFPYGIKVNATAFDMAQTFSVQQELTERKQPLDEIFPREIMYREERLS
;
A
#
# COMPACT_ATOMS: atom_id res chain seq x y z
N MET A 1 -16.93 -9.85 -0.93
CA MET A 1 -16.48 -9.37 -2.26
C MET A 1 -15.27 -8.44 -2.17
N ALA A 2 -15.24 -7.48 -1.22
CA ALA A 2 -14.10 -6.58 -1.08
C ALA A 2 -12.78 -7.31 -0.73
N ILE A 3 -12.86 -8.32 0.15
CA ILE A 3 -11.69 -9.12 0.57
C ILE A 3 -11.09 -9.92 -0.59
N SER A 4 -11.91 -10.72 -1.28
CA SER A 4 -11.47 -11.53 -2.42
C SER A 4 -10.88 -10.68 -3.56
N LEU A 5 -11.38 -9.46 -3.76
CA LEU A 5 -10.83 -8.53 -4.74
C LEU A 5 -9.47 -7.98 -4.31
N MET A 6 -9.32 -7.61 -3.03
CA MET A 6 -8.05 -7.14 -2.50
C MET A 6 -6.97 -8.23 -2.58
N GLU A 7 -7.30 -9.46 -2.21
CA GLU A 7 -6.39 -10.62 -2.31
C GLU A 7 -5.98 -10.88 -3.76
N ALA A 8 -6.92 -10.78 -4.70
CA ALA A 8 -6.61 -10.93 -6.12
C ALA A 8 -5.64 -9.84 -6.62
N PHE A 9 -5.79 -8.59 -6.16
CA PHE A 9 -4.86 -7.52 -6.50
C PHE A 9 -3.49 -7.68 -5.85
N GLU A 10 -3.44 -8.14 -4.59
CA GLU A 10 -2.19 -8.41 -3.90
C GLU A 10 -1.40 -9.52 -4.59
N GLU A 11 -2.07 -10.62 -4.97
CA GLU A 11 -1.45 -11.70 -5.71
C GLU A 11 -1.00 -11.26 -7.12
N SER A 12 -1.86 -10.52 -7.83
CA SER A 12 -1.52 -9.95 -9.14
C SER A 12 -0.27 -9.05 -9.07
N LYS A 13 -0.18 -8.19 -8.05
CA LYS A 13 0.98 -7.33 -7.80
C LYS A 13 2.22 -8.16 -7.52
N ARG A 14 2.13 -9.18 -6.67
CA ARG A 14 3.24 -10.08 -6.33
C ARG A 14 3.81 -10.74 -7.58
N ILE A 15 2.95 -11.25 -8.46
CA ILE A 15 3.35 -11.84 -9.75
C ILE A 15 4.01 -10.78 -10.65
N ALA A 16 3.43 -9.58 -10.74
CA ALA A 16 3.97 -8.51 -11.56
C ALA A 16 5.36 -8.05 -11.10
N LEU A 17 5.56 -7.86 -9.79
CA LEU A 17 6.87 -7.50 -9.21
C LEU A 17 7.92 -8.60 -9.43
N ALA A 18 7.53 -9.87 -9.28
CA ALA A 18 8.45 -10.99 -9.54
C ALA A 18 8.89 -11.01 -11.02
N ARG A 19 7.97 -10.80 -11.96
CA ARG A 19 8.28 -10.71 -13.39
C ARG A 19 9.16 -9.50 -13.70
N LEU A 20 8.83 -8.34 -13.12
CA LEU A 20 9.57 -7.10 -13.31
C LEU A 20 11.05 -7.25 -12.88
N ARG A 21 11.31 -7.95 -11.77
CA ARG A 21 12.68 -8.22 -11.28
C ARG A 21 13.42 -9.28 -12.09
N GLN A 22 12.72 -10.19 -12.76
CA GLN A 22 13.36 -11.22 -13.60
C GLN A 22 13.66 -10.70 -15.01
N MET A 23 12.78 -9.89 -15.56
CA MET A 23 12.87 -9.38 -16.92
C MET A 23 12.26 -7.97 -16.99
N PRO A 24 13.04 -6.94 -16.61
CA PRO A 24 12.58 -5.56 -16.73
C PRO A 24 12.22 -5.23 -18.19
N PRO A 25 11.16 -4.45 -18.44
CA PRO A 25 10.81 -4.02 -19.78
C PRO A 25 11.98 -3.31 -20.46
N THR A 26 12.22 -3.61 -21.74
CA THR A 26 13.35 -3.05 -22.51
C THR A 26 13.30 -1.52 -22.65
N LEU A 27 12.12 -0.92 -22.48
CA LEU A 27 11.93 0.54 -22.44
C LEU A 27 12.47 1.17 -21.14
N MET A 28 12.70 0.39 -20.08
CA MET A 28 13.38 0.87 -18.87
C MET A 28 14.90 0.76 -19.07
N VAL A 29 15.49 1.77 -19.72
CA VAL A 29 16.94 1.82 -20.02
C VAL A 29 17.82 1.56 -18.79
N PHE A 30 17.36 1.99 -17.61
CA PHE A 30 18.03 1.76 -16.32
C PHE A 30 17.16 0.94 -15.35
N GLY A 31 16.34 0.01 -15.86
CA GLY A 31 15.35 -0.73 -15.08
C GLY A 31 15.94 -1.43 -13.86
N GLU A 32 17.08 -2.12 -14.03
CA GLU A 32 17.79 -2.78 -12.92
C GLU A 32 18.24 -1.80 -11.82
N GLN A 33 18.78 -0.64 -12.20
CA GLN A 33 19.17 0.38 -11.23
C GLN A 33 17.95 0.95 -10.52
N TYR A 34 16.90 1.27 -11.27
CA TYR A 34 15.65 1.80 -10.74
C TYR A 34 15.02 0.84 -9.72
N LEU A 35 15.02 -0.47 -10.01
CA LEU A 35 14.50 -1.48 -9.07
C LEU A 35 15.34 -1.58 -7.79
N ARG A 36 16.66 -1.49 -7.88
CA ARG A 36 17.54 -1.45 -6.69
C ARG A 36 17.29 -0.22 -5.83
N GLU A 37 17.09 0.94 -6.45
CA GLU A 37 16.78 2.19 -5.74
C GLU A 37 15.41 2.10 -5.05
N LEU A 38 14.40 1.56 -5.73
CA LEU A 38 13.09 1.29 -5.13
C LEU A 38 13.21 0.35 -3.92
N ASP A 39 13.93 -0.77 -4.07
CA ASP A 39 14.12 -1.72 -2.97
C ASP A 39 14.87 -1.10 -1.79
N ALA A 40 15.82 -0.18 -2.04
CA ALA A 40 16.56 0.52 -0.99
C ALA A 40 15.70 1.54 -0.21
N ILE A 41 14.74 2.19 -0.88
CA ILE A 41 13.90 3.23 -0.27
C ILE A 41 12.63 2.64 0.35
N PHE A 42 11.96 1.75 -0.37
CA PHE A 42 10.64 1.22 -0.02
C PHE A 42 10.66 -0.24 0.44
N GLY A 43 11.78 -0.94 0.25
CA GLY A 43 11.86 -2.38 0.51
C GLY A 43 11.24 -3.22 -0.61
N PRO A 44 11.00 -4.52 -0.35
CA PRO A 44 10.65 -5.49 -1.39
C PRO A 44 9.24 -5.33 -1.98
N ASP A 45 8.37 -4.57 -1.34
CA ASP A 45 7.02 -4.27 -1.81
C ASP A 45 6.75 -2.77 -1.71
N PRO A 46 6.89 -2.01 -2.82
CA PRO A 46 6.67 -0.57 -2.79
C PRO A 46 5.19 -0.16 -2.69
N PHE A 47 4.25 -1.10 -2.85
CA PHE A 47 2.81 -0.80 -2.86
C PHE A 47 2.02 -1.75 -1.95
N PRO A 48 2.32 -1.79 -0.64
CA PRO A 48 1.68 -2.74 0.26
C PRO A 48 0.17 -2.47 0.40
N TYR A 49 -0.64 -3.54 0.33
CA TYR A 49 -2.06 -3.48 0.64
C TYR A 49 -2.27 -3.75 2.13
N GLY A 50 -3.25 -3.08 2.74
CA GLY A 50 -3.59 -3.25 4.15
C GLY A 50 -3.69 -1.94 4.90
N ILE A 51 -4.38 -1.97 6.03
CA ILE A 51 -4.62 -0.78 6.85
C ILE A 51 -3.43 -0.57 7.78
N LYS A 52 -2.97 -1.64 8.45
CA LYS A 52 -1.89 -1.56 9.44
C LYS A 52 -0.56 -1.14 8.83
N VAL A 53 -0.19 -1.74 7.71
CA VAL A 53 1.07 -1.43 7.00
C VAL A 53 1.12 0.02 6.50
N ASN A 54 -0.05 0.63 6.27
CA ASN A 54 -0.18 2.02 5.83
C ASN A 54 -0.60 2.99 6.95
N ALA A 55 -0.61 2.57 8.23
CA ALA A 55 -1.13 3.37 9.34
C ALA A 55 -0.42 4.73 9.48
N THR A 56 0.90 4.77 9.32
CA THR A 56 1.68 6.01 9.34
C THR A 56 1.31 6.95 8.20
N ALA A 57 1.09 6.42 6.99
CA ALA A 57 0.67 7.22 5.84
C ALA A 57 -0.74 7.80 6.04
N PHE A 58 -1.67 7.02 6.59
CA PHE A 58 -3.01 7.50 6.94
C PHE A 58 -2.94 8.59 8.01
N ASP A 59 -2.17 8.40 9.08
CA ASP A 59 -2.04 9.40 10.13
C ASP A 59 -1.44 10.72 9.60
N MET A 60 -0.41 10.62 8.76
CA MET A 60 0.20 11.77 8.11
C MET A 60 -0.79 12.51 7.23
N ALA A 61 -1.49 11.80 6.33
CA ALA A 61 -2.48 12.39 5.44
C ALA A 61 -3.58 13.13 6.22
N GLN A 62 -4.14 12.48 7.25
CA GLN A 62 -5.15 13.09 8.11
C GLN A 62 -4.61 14.30 8.89
N THR A 63 -3.37 14.23 9.37
CA THR A 63 -2.72 15.36 10.07
C THR A 63 -2.67 16.58 9.18
N PHE A 64 -2.20 16.44 7.94
CA PHE A 64 -2.14 17.55 7.00
C PHE A 64 -3.53 18.03 6.59
N SER A 65 -4.51 17.14 6.42
CA SER A 65 -5.90 17.54 6.13
C SER A 65 -6.51 18.39 7.24
N VAL A 66 -6.23 18.09 8.51
CA VAL A 66 -6.69 18.93 9.64
C VAL A 66 -5.93 20.26 9.69
N GLN A 67 -4.60 20.23 9.55
CA GLN A 67 -3.78 21.45 9.58
C GLN A 67 -4.11 22.44 8.46
N GLN A 68 -4.55 21.93 7.31
CA GLN A 68 -4.97 22.73 6.16
C GLN A 68 -6.47 23.05 6.16
N GLU A 69 -7.19 22.74 7.26
CA GLU A 69 -8.63 22.99 7.41
C GLU A 69 -9.49 22.29 6.32
N LEU A 70 -8.97 21.22 5.69
CA LEU A 70 -9.73 20.39 4.74
C LEU A 70 -10.71 19.45 5.44
N THR A 71 -10.43 19.12 6.70
CA THR A 71 -11.27 18.28 7.57
C THR A 71 -11.28 18.84 8.97
N GLU A 72 -12.43 18.82 9.65
CA GLU A 72 -12.56 19.33 11.02
C GLU A 72 -11.72 18.55 12.06
N ARG A 73 -11.51 17.26 11.82
CA ARG A 73 -10.76 16.35 12.71
C ARG A 73 -10.20 15.15 11.94
N LYS A 74 -9.27 14.43 12.57
CA LYS A 74 -8.89 13.08 12.14
C LYS A 74 -10.08 12.12 12.30
N GLN A 75 -10.36 11.33 11.28
CA GLN A 75 -11.40 10.32 11.26
C GLN A 75 -10.85 8.98 11.76
N PRO A 76 -11.54 8.32 12.71
CA PRO A 76 -11.25 6.95 13.11
C PRO A 76 -11.23 6.00 11.90
N LEU A 77 -10.27 5.08 11.85
CA LEU A 77 -10.12 4.18 10.70
C LEU A 77 -11.33 3.24 10.53
N ASP A 78 -12.03 2.91 11.61
CA ASP A 78 -13.26 2.12 11.61
C ASP A 78 -14.50 2.89 11.11
N GLU A 79 -14.44 4.23 11.03
CA GLU A 79 -15.43 5.05 10.32
C GLU A 79 -15.15 5.10 8.80
N ILE A 80 -13.88 4.96 8.39
CA ILE A 80 -13.44 5.03 6.98
C ILE A 80 -13.53 3.66 6.31
N PHE A 81 -13.13 2.61 7.00
CA PHE A 81 -13.03 1.26 6.46
C PHE A 81 -14.11 0.34 7.05
N PRO A 82 -14.69 -0.57 6.23
CA PRO A 82 -15.65 -1.55 6.73
C PRO A 82 -15.08 -2.43 7.85
N ARG A 83 -15.90 -2.71 8.88
CA ARG A 83 -15.55 -3.57 10.02
C ARG A 83 -14.96 -4.93 9.63
N GLU A 84 -15.45 -5.54 8.55
CA GLU A 84 -14.92 -6.82 8.05
C GLU A 84 -13.42 -6.75 7.71
N ILE A 85 -12.97 -5.63 7.13
CA ILE A 85 -11.56 -5.39 6.80
C ILE A 85 -10.76 -5.19 8.08
N MET A 86 -11.29 -4.39 9.02
CA MET A 86 -10.64 -4.14 10.32
C MET A 86 -10.40 -5.45 11.10
N TYR A 87 -11.41 -6.32 11.20
CA TYR A 87 -11.28 -7.61 11.89
C TYR A 87 -10.26 -8.55 11.23
N ARG A 88 -10.15 -8.51 9.90
CA ARG A 88 -9.16 -9.33 9.21
C ARG A 88 -7.74 -8.84 9.48
N GLU A 89 -7.51 -7.52 9.45
CA GLU A 89 -6.21 -6.93 9.78
C GLU A 89 -5.79 -7.26 11.21
N GLU A 90 -6.74 -7.32 12.16
CA GLU A 90 -6.49 -7.76 13.53
C GLU A 90 -6.05 -9.22 13.62
N ARG A 91 -6.65 -10.11 12.82
CA ARG A 91 -6.35 -11.56 12.80
C ARG A 91 -5.05 -11.94 12.10
N LEU A 92 -4.55 -11.09 11.20
CA LEU A 92 -3.32 -11.31 10.43
C LEU A 92 -2.07 -10.70 11.09
N SER A 93 -2.24 -9.98 12.22
CA SER A 93 -1.16 -9.47 13.08
C SER A 93 -0.58 -10.54 13.98
#